data_AF-A0A977KTU2-F1
#
_entry.id   AF-A0A977KTU2-F1
#
_cell.length_a   1.000
_cell.length_b   1.000
_cell.length_c   1.000
_cell.angle_alpha   90.00
_cell.angle_beta   90.00
_cell.angle_gamma   90.00
#
_symmetry.space_group_name_H-M   'P 1'
#
loop_
_entity.id
_entity.type
_entity.pdbx_description
1 polymer ?
#
loop_
_entity_poly.entity_id
_entity_poly.type
_entity_poly.pdbx_seq_one_letter_code
_entity_poly.pdbx_strand_id
1 'polypeptide(L)'
;MYVGDGIKVGKEGRKMPGVKRLHQESEDVSKPEWIRGHYFNALSILVGVGKACFALPLVLRLDDGIKSKATEKGEGKGKKKVKTSLVTKMADLCVTYAEAGSYVILDAYFACEPVLKSFRQNALHLITRVRCSTVAYAPFCSVPTLTGRGRPRIWGSSIKLEKLFALAADFPTAKVWLYGQQVTVSYQCFEFHWDSPHQLVKFVLTQLPNGRRLILLSTDLCLTGPEIIAAYGLRGCDL
;
A
#
# COMPACT_ATOMS: atom_id res chain seq x y z
N MET A 1 -0.41 14.59 -5.76
CA MET A 1 -0.17 13.22 -5.26
C MET A 1 0.62 13.31 -3.97
N TYR A 2 0.38 12.41 -3.03
CA TYR A 2 1.12 12.31 -1.79
C TYR A 2 2.00 11.07 -1.83
N VAL A 3 3.16 11.12 -1.20
CA VAL A 3 4.05 9.98 -1.02
C VAL A 3 4.35 9.81 0.46
N GLY A 4 4.23 8.58 0.95
CA GLY A 4 4.47 8.25 2.35
C GLY A 4 5.40 7.06 2.51
N ASP A 5 6.14 7.05 3.62
CA ASP A 5 7.01 5.94 3.99
C ASP A 5 7.14 5.81 5.51
N GLY A 6 7.41 4.59 5.96
CA GLY A 6 7.60 4.26 7.37
C GLY A 6 9.01 3.76 7.64
N ILE A 7 9.73 4.38 8.58
CA ILE A 7 11.11 4.01 8.91
C ILE A 7 11.28 3.61 10.37
N LYS A 8 11.97 2.50 10.59
CA LYS A 8 12.40 2.01 11.91
C LYS A 8 13.84 2.45 12.15
N VAL A 9 14.08 3.33 13.13
CA VAL A 9 15.40 3.88 13.45
C VAL A 9 15.91 3.29 14.76
N GLY A 10 16.99 2.51 14.69
CA GLY A 10 17.64 1.90 15.85
C GLY A 10 18.18 2.95 16.83
N LYS A 11 18.09 2.65 18.13
CA LYS A 11 18.61 3.48 19.21
C LYS A 11 19.30 2.61 20.26
N GLU A 12 20.53 3.00 20.62
CA GLU A 12 21.33 2.31 21.65
C GLU A 12 20.98 2.79 23.08
N GLY A 13 20.48 4.02 23.20
CA GLY A 13 20.14 4.64 24.48
C GLY A 13 19.06 3.88 25.24
N ARG A 14 19.41 3.32 26.40
CA ARG A 14 18.49 2.48 27.19
C ARG A 14 17.35 3.26 27.88
N LYS A 15 17.51 4.58 28.05
CA LYS A 15 16.55 5.47 28.75
C LYS A 15 15.93 6.54 27.83
N MET A 16 16.08 6.43 26.51
CA MET A 16 15.47 7.40 25.59
C MET A 16 13.94 7.26 25.59
N PRO A 17 13.18 8.36 25.81
CA PRO A 17 11.73 8.33 25.72
C PRO A 17 11.25 7.87 24.34
N GLY A 18 10.11 7.19 24.29
CA GLY A 18 9.54 6.75 23.02
C GLY A 18 10.19 5.53 22.39
N VAL A 19 11.27 4.98 22.95
CA VAL A 19 11.91 3.79 22.38
C VAL A 19 11.06 2.54 22.62
N LYS A 20 10.82 1.77 21.56
CA LYS A 20 10.09 0.51 21.58
C LYS A 20 10.93 -0.61 20.98
N ARG A 21 10.58 -1.84 21.31
CA ARG A 21 11.07 -3.04 20.62
C ARG A 21 10.19 -3.22 19.38
N LEU A 22 10.77 -3.05 18.19
CA LEU A 22 10.10 -3.05 16.90
C LEU A 22 10.55 -4.29 16.12
N HIS A 23 9.59 -5.06 15.63
CA HIS A 23 9.89 -6.18 14.74
C HIS A 23 10.31 -5.63 13.37
N GLN A 24 11.28 -6.23 12.71
CA GLN A 24 11.73 -5.85 11.38
C GLN A 24 11.22 -6.90 10.38
N GLU A 25 10.32 -6.46 9.49
CA GLU A 25 9.68 -7.33 8.50
C GLU A 25 10.49 -7.44 7.20
N SER A 26 11.77 -7.06 7.28
CA SER A 26 12.71 -7.10 6.16
C SER A 26 13.04 -8.56 5.85
N GLU A 27 13.00 -8.94 4.57
CA GLU A 27 13.45 -10.27 4.09
C GLU A 27 14.99 -10.37 4.02
N ASP A 28 15.68 -9.33 4.47
CA ASP A 28 17.12 -9.24 4.54
C ASP A 28 17.64 -9.97 5.78
N VAL A 29 18.20 -11.16 5.56
CA VAL A 29 18.73 -12.04 6.60
C VAL A 29 19.89 -11.40 7.38
N SER A 30 20.55 -10.38 6.83
CA SER A 30 21.64 -9.68 7.51
C SER A 30 21.17 -8.71 8.60
N LYS A 31 19.87 -8.38 8.63
CA LYS A 31 19.30 -7.44 9.61
C LYS A 31 18.70 -8.20 10.81
N PRO A 32 18.86 -7.67 12.04
CA PRO A 32 18.27 -8.28 13.22
C PRO A 32 16.74 -8.23 13.17
N GLU A 33 16.09 -9.37 13.45
CA GLU A 33 14.63 -9.51 13.44
C GLU A 33 13.91 -8.50 14.37
N TRP A 34 14.58 -8.02 15.41
CA TRP A 34 14.07 -7.03 16.35
C TRP A 34 15.08 -5.92 16.56
N ILE A 35 14.61 -4.67 16.46
CA ILE A 35 15.39 -3.50 16.82
C ILE A 35 14.75 -2.79 18.01
N ARG A 36 15.59 -2.21 18.88
CA ARG A 36 15.12 -1.17 19.81
C ARG A 36 15.26 0.17 19.12
N GLY A 37 14.18 0.92 19.03
CA GLY A 37 14.21 2.15 18.28
C GLY A 37 12.92 2.94 18.29
N HIS A 38 12.87 3.90 17.39
CA HIS A 38 11.72 4.73 17.09
C HIS A 38 11.16 4.33 15.73
N TYR A 39 9.84 4.44 15.56
CA TYR A 39 9.21 4.30 14.27
C TYR A 39 8.67 5.66 13.83
N PHE A 40 9.07 6.11 12.64
CA PHE A 40 8.61 7.36 12.08
C PHE A 40 7.78 7.10 10.83
N ASN A 41 6.65 7.76 10.72
CA ASN A 41 5.93 7.90 9.45
C ASN A 41 6.22 9.27 8.87
N ALA A 42 6.57 9.30 7.59
CA ALA A 42 6.73 10.53 6.83
C ALA A 42 5.65 10.60 5.74
N LEU A 43 5.13 11.80 5.50
CA LEU A 43 4.27 12.10 4.37
C LEU A 43 4.73 13.39 3.70
N SER A 44 4.76 13.37 2.38
CA SER A 44 5.20 14.47 1.53
C SER A 44 4.21 14.67 0.37
N ILE A 45 4.16 15.88 -0.18
CA ILE A 45 3.49 16.14 -1.45
C ILE A 45 4.53 16.03 -2.57
N LEU A 46 4.17 15.37 -3.66
CA LEU A 46 4.97 15.38 -4.88
C LEU A 46 4.68 16.65 -5.69
N VAL A 47 5.73 17.41 -5.97
CA VAL A 47 5.70 18.64 -6.75
C VAL A 47 6.60 18.49 -7.98
N GLY A 48 6.04 18.72 -9.16
CA GLY A 48 6.77 18.66 -10.42
C GLY A 48 7.15 20.05 -10.93
N VAL A 49 8.39 20.22 -11.42
CA VAL A 49 8.85 21.40 -12.16
C VAL A 49 9.57 20.93 -13.43
N GLY A 50 8.93 21.11 -14.59
CA GLY A 50 9.44 20.60 -15.86
C GLY A 50 9.58 19.07 -15.82
N LYS A 51 10.81 18.56 -16.01
CA LYS A 51 11.13 17.12 -15.95
C LYS A 51 11.53 16.64 -14.54
N ALA A 52 11.64 17.55 -13.57
CA ALA A 52 12.03 17.21 -12.21
C ALA A 52 10.80 17.01 -11.32
N CYS A 53 10.87 16.05 -10.41
CA CYS A 53 9.85 15.80 -9.39
C CYS A 53 10.53 15.79 -8.02
N PHE A 54 9.96 16.52 -7.06
CA PHE A 54 10.47 16.67 -5.71
C PHE A 54 9.40 16.23 -4.70
N ALA A 55 9.84 15.63 -3.60
CA ALA A 55 8.99 15.36 -2.45
C ALA A 55 9.15 16.52 -1.45
N LEU A 56 8.10 17.32 -1.27
CA LEU A 56 8.04 18.38 -0.26
C LEU A 56 7.50 17.79 1.04
N PRO A 57 8.30 17.67 2.11
CA PRO A 57 7.86 17.07 3.37
C PRO A 57 6.73 17.87 4.01
N LEU A 58 5.62 17.20 4.32
CA LEU A 58 4.52 17.81 5.09
C LEU A 58 4.68 17.52 6.58
N VAL A 59 4.95 16.27 6.91
CA VAL A 59 5.03 15.83 8.30
C VAL A 59 5.97 14.63 8.43
N LEU A 60 6.74 14.64 9.50
CA LEU A 60 7.50 13.51 10.02
C LEU A 60 7.05 13.27 11.46
N ARG A 61 6.35 12.15 11.70
CA ARG A 61 5.74 11.86 12.99
C ARG A 61 6.41 10.65 13.64
N LEU A 62 6.80 10.81 14.90
CA LEU A 62 7.16 9.69 15.76
C LEU A 62 5.90 8.92 16.15
N ASP A 63 5.70 7.78 15.51
CA ASP A 63 4.51 6.97 15.65
C ASP A 63 4.85 5.71 16.43
N ASP A 64 4.46 5.70 17.72
CA ASP A 64 4.72 4.67 18.74
C ASP A 64 5.72 5.11 19.82
N GLY A 65 5.62 4.48 20.99
CA GLY A 65 6.50 4.72 22.12
C GLY A 65 6.16 5.94 22.97
N ILE A 66 5.59 6.99 22.40
CA ILE A 66 5.06 8.13 23.15
C ILE A 66 3.56 7.91 23.29
N LYS A 67 3.08 7.82 24.54
CA LYS A 67 1.64 7.85 24.80
C LYS A 67 1.16 9.25 24.44
N SER A 68 0.51 9.41 23.29
CA SER A 68 -0.35 10.58 23.09
C SER A 68 -1.38 10.56 24.22
N LYS A 69 -1.57 11.68 24.94
CA LYS A 69 -2.77 11.87 25.75
C LYS A 69 -3.94 11.52 24.83
N ALA A 70 -4.77 10.56 25.24
CA ALA A 70 -5.91 10.15 24.46
C ALA A 70 -6.66 11.43 24.08
N THR A 71 -6.79 11.70 22.78
CA THR A 71 -7.74 12.71 22.34
C THR A 71 -9.09 12.18 22.80
N GLU A 72 -9.63 12.80 23.84
CA GLU A 72 -10.96 12.54 24.39
C GLU A 72 -11.98 12.80 23.28
N LYS A 73 -12.22 11.79 22.44
CA LYS A 73 -13.41 11.71 21.61
C LYS A 73 -14.34 10.69 22.26
N GLY A 74 -15.05 11.18 23.27
CA GLY A 74 -16.29 10.61 23.80
C GLY A 74 -16.13 9.42 24.73
N GLU A 75 -16.26 9.67 26.03
CA GLU A 75 -16.62 8.69 27.04
C GLU A 75 -18.01 8.11 26.75
N GLY A 76 -18.06 7.12 25.86
CA GLY A 76 -19.22 6.25 25.67
C GLY A 76 -18.83 4.81 26.02
N LYS A 77 -19.33 4.30 27.14
CA LYS A 77 -19.19 2.89 27.56
C LYS A 77 -19.59 1.98 26.39
N GLY A 78 -18.61 1.26 25.82
CA GLY A 78 -18.87 0.20 24.82
C GLY A 78 -18.05 0.24 23.52
N LYS A 79 -17.22 1.25 23.25
CA LYS A 79 -16.37 1.24 22.04
C LYS A 79 -15.15 0.34 22.22
N LYS A 80 -15.15 -0.79 21.50
CA LYS A 80 -14.01 -1.70 21.29
C LYS A 80 -12.76 -0.86 20.96
N LYS A 81 -11.73 -0.91 21.80
CA LYS A 81 -10.47 -0.18 21.61
C LYS A 81 -9.94 -0.49 20.21
N VAL A 82 -9.92 0.49 19.30
CA VAL A 82 -9.39 0.31 17.94
C VAL A 82 -7.93 -0.09 18.10
N LYS A 83 -7.55 -1.28 17.61
CA LYS A 83 -6.16 -1.73 17.65
C LYS A 83 -5.35 -0.78 16.75
N THR A 84 -4.59 0.11 17.37
CA THR A 84 -3.68 1.01 16.66
C THR A 84 -2.44 0.21 16.25
N SER A 85 -2.24 0.04 14.95
CA SER A 85 -1.03 -0.53 14.37
C SER A 85 -0.21 0.55 13.68
N LEU A 86 1.03 0.25 13.30
CA LEU A 86 1.88 1.20 12.58
C LEU A 86 1.25 1.61 11.23
N VAL A 87 0.60 0.65 10.54
CA VAL A 87 -0.11 0.90 9.27
C VAL A 87 -1.35 1.78 9.45
N THR A 88 -2.12 1.62 10.55
CA THR A 88 -3.27 2.51 10.79
C THR A 88 -2.84 3.93 11.14
N LYS A 89 -1.69 4.10 11.81
CA LYS A 89 -1.14 5.45 12.07
C LYS A 89 -0.73 6.16 10.80
N MET A 90 -0.12 5.44 9.84
CA MET A 90 0.15 6.01 8.51
C MET A 90 -1.15 6.38 7.81
N ALA A 91 -2.17 5.52 7.84
CA ALA A 91 -3.46 5.83 7.24
C ALA A 91 -4.10 7.08 7.88
N ASP A 92 -4.09 7.20 9.21
CA ASP A 92 -4.59 8.37 9.94
C ASP A 92 -3.83 9.64 9.56
N LEU A 93 -2.50 9.54 9.42
CA LEU A 93 -1.65 10.65 9.00
C LEU A 93 -2.00 11.08 7.57
N CYS A 94 -2.13 10.14 6.62
CA CYS A 94 -2.60 10.44 5.26
C CYS A 94 -3.97 11.11 5.25
N VAL A 95 -4.96 10.56 5.97
CA VAL A 95 -6.32 11.13 6.05
C VAL A 95 -6.33 12.52 6.68
N THR A 96 -5.40 12.81 7.60
CA THR A 96 -5.32 14.13 8.25
C THR A 96 -4.84 15.22 7.30
N TYR A 97 -3.91 14.90 6.40
CA TYR A 97 -3.21 15.89 5.58
C TYR A 97 -3.54 15.83 4.08
N ALA A 98 -4.07 14.72 3.58
CA ALA A 98 -4.43 14.56 2.18
C ALA A 98 -5.89 14.96 1.93
N GLU A 99 -6.11 15.68 0.84
CA GLU A 99 -7.45 16.08 0.40
C GLU A 99 -8.18 14.93 -0.29
N ALA A 100 -9.51 14.88 -0.14
CA ALA A 100 -10.36 13.93 -0.85
C ALA A 100 -10.14 13.99 -2.38
N GLY A 101 -10.16 12.83 -3.03
CA GLY A 101 -9.83 12.65 -4.45
C GLY A 101 -8.33 12.50 -4.73
N SER A 102 -7.46 12.67 -3.72
CA SER A 102 -6.01 12.57 -3.91
C SER A 102 -5.52 11.12 -4.02
N TYR A 103 -4.44 10.95 -4.78
CA TYR A 103 -3.64 9.73 -4.81
C TYR A 103 -2.54 9.77 -3.75
N VAL A 104 -2.43 8.69 -2.98
CA VAL A 104 -1.41 8.47 -1.96
C VAL A 104 -0.59 7.24 -2.35
N ILE A 105 0.72 7.42 -2.48
CA ILE A 105 1.66 6.39 -2.91
C ILE A 105 2.41 5.88 -1.68
N LEU A 106 2.26 4.60 -1.38
CA LEU A 106 2.86 3.96 -0.22
C LEU A 106 3.65 2.71 -0.62
N ASP A 107 4.55 2.27 0.26
CA ASP A 107 5.29 1.02 0.08
C ASP A 107 4.39 -0.23 0.17
N ALA A 108 4.98 -1.39 -0.11
CA ALA A 108 4.26 -2.67 -0.04
C ALA A 108 3.87 -3.10 1.38
N TYR A 109 4.49 -2.54 2.42
CA TYR A 109 4.13 -2.80 3.81
C TYR A 109 2.77 -2.19 4.15
N PHE A 110 2.39 -1.07 3.54
CA PHE A 110 1.06 -0.47 3.71
C PHE A 110 -0.03 -1.10 2.84
N ALA A 111 0.30 -2.07 1.98
CA ALA A 111 -0.69 -2.82 1.22
C ALA A 111 -1.46 -3.79 2.14
N CYS A 112 -2.47 -3.28 2.84
CA CYS A 112 -3.32 -4.06 3.74
C CYS A 112 -4.74 -3.49 3.88
N GLU A 113 -5.69 -4.36 4.24
CA GLU A 113 -7.11 -4.02 4.39
C GLU A 113 -7.37 -2.78 5.27
N PRO A 114 -6.73 -2.60 6.45
CA PRO A 114 -6.99 -1.42 7.28
C PRO A 114 -6.70 -0.08 6.58
N VAL A 115 -5.64 -0.02 5.77
CA VAL A 115 -5.26 1.17 5.00
C VAL A 115 -6.27 1.43 3.90
N LEU A 116 -6.59 0.42 3.08
CA LEU A 116 -7.55 0.56 1.98
C LEU A 116 -8.94 0.94 2.49
N LYS A 117 -9.38 0.33 3.59
CA LYS A 117 -10.65 0.67 4.23
C LYS A 117 -10.70 2.12 4.70
N SER A 118 -9.64 2.59 5.36
CA SER A 118 -9.55 3.98 5.82
C SER A 118 -9.57 4.95 4.63
N PHE A 119 -8.83 4.65 3.56
CA PHE A 119 -8.77 5.53 2.39
C PHE A 119 -10.10 5.61 1.65
N ARG A 120 -10.80 4.48 1.48
CA ARG A 120 -12.13 4.46 0.87
C ARG A 120 -13.17 5.27 1.65
N GLN A 121 -13.11 5.23 2.98
CA GLN A 121 -13.99 6.02 3.85
C GLN A 121 -13.74 7.53 3.75
N ASN A 122 -12.54 7.93 3.31
CA ASN A 122 -12.10 9.33 3.22
C ASN A 122 -11.87 9.77 1.76
N ALA A 123 -12.39 9.02 0.78
CA ALA A 123 -12.24 9.31 -0.64
C ALA A 123 -10.78 9.49 -1.11
N LEU A 124 -9.84 8.73 -0.56
CA LEU A 124 -8.45 8.70 -1.00
C LEU A 124 -8.18 7.48 -1.90
N HIS A 125 -7.30 7.65 -2.88
CA HIS A 125 -6.84 6.58 -3.74
C HIS A 125 -5.45 6.09 -3.32
N LEU A 126 -5.27 4.77 -3.19
CA LEU A 126 -3.98 4.16 -2.87
C LEU A 126 -3.31 3.67 -4.15
N ILE A 127 -2.03 3.97 -4.31
CA ILE A 127 -1.13 3.29 -5.25
C ILE A 127 0.00 2.65 -4.44
N THR A 128 0.19 1.35 -4.57
CA THR A 128 1.21 0.61 -3.81
C THR A 128 1.71 -0.60 -4.58
N ARG A 129 2.83 -1.19 -4.13
CA ARG A 129 3.28 -2.51 -4.57
C ARG A 129 2.64 -3.58 -3.69
N VAL A 130 2.39 -4.76 -4.23
CA VAL A 130 2.00 -5.94 -3.44
C VAL A 130 3.02 -7.06 -3.59
N ARG A 131 3.02 -8.00 -2.65
CA ARG A 131 3.86 -9.21 -2.72
C ARG A 131 3.46 -10.05 -3.93
N CYS A 132 4.41 -10.75 -4.57
CA CYS A 132 4.09 -11.67 -5.67
C CYS A 132 3.15 -12.80 -5.21
N SER A 133 3.31 -13.26 -3.97
CA SER A 133 2.49 -14.29 -3.33
C SER A 133 1.05 -13.84 -3.00
N THR A 134 0.68 -12.60 -3.31
CA THR A 134 -0.66 -12.06 -3.08
C THR A 134 -1.72 -12.89 -3.82
N VAL A 135 -2.80 -13.21 -3.10
CA VAL A 135 -3.98 -13.89 -3.64
C VAL A 135 -5.12 -12.89 -3.73
N ALA A 136 -5.66 -12.71 -4.93
CA ALA A 136 -6.87 -11.96 -5.19
C ALA A 136 -8.05 -12.91 -5.44
N TYR A 137 -9.25 -12.37 -5.60
CA TYR A 137 -10.47 -13.14 -5.78
C TYR A 137 -11.24 -12.63 -6.99
N ALA A 138 -11.70 -13.57 -7.83
CA ALA A 138 -12.64 -13.27 -8.90
C ALA A 138 -13.97 -12.70 -8.34
N PRO A 139 -14.78 -12.02 -9.18
CA PRO A 139 -16.16 -11.72 -8.85
C PRO A 139 -16.90 -12.98 -8.39
N PHE A 140 -17.62 -12.87 -7.28
CA PHE A 140 -18.47 -13.97 -6.81
C PHE A 140 -19.82 -13.92 -7.54
N CYS A 141 -20.18 -15.02 -8.21
CA CYS A 141 -21.55 -15.25 -8.67
C CYS A 141 -22.20 -16.31 -7.80
N SER A 142 -23.22 -15.93 -7.03
CA SER A 142 -24.07 -16.90 -6.35
C SER A 142 -24.87 -17.67 -7.39
N VAL A 143 -24.71 -18.99 -7.45
CA VAL A 143 -25.59 -19.85 -8.23
C VAL A 143 -26.86 -20.06 -7.38
N PRO A 144 -28.03 -19.50 -7.77
CA PRO A 144 -29.23 -19.47 -6.90
C PRO A 144 -29.73 -20.85 -6.49
N THR A 145 -29.40 -21.88 -7.27
CA THR A 145 -29.83 -23.27 -7.07
C THR A 145 -28.99 -24.06 -6.07
N LEU A 146 -27.85 -23.54 -5.61
CA LEU A 146 -26.97 -24.22 -4.65
C LEU A 146 -27.15 -23.62 -3.25
N THR A 147 -28.20 -24.05 -2.54
CA THR A 147 -28.44 -23.69 -1.14
C THR A 147 -27.87 -24.78 -0.22
N GLY A 148 -26.63 -24.60 0.21
CA GLY A 148 -25.98 -25.47 1.21
C GLY A 148 -26.16 -24.97 2.64
N ARG A 149 -26.13 -25.89 3.63
CA ARG A 149 -25.97 -25.51 5.04
C ARG A 149 -24.59 -24.88 5.25
N GLY A 150 -24.54 -23.69 5.86
CA GLY A 150 -23.30 -23.02 6.26
C GLY A 150 -23.28 -21.52 5.99
N ARG A 151 -22.19 -20.84 6.37
CA ARG A 151 -22.00 -19.42 6.06
C ARG A 151 -21.92 -19.24 4.54
N PRO A 152 -22.76 -18.39 3.93
CA PRO A 152 -22.70 -18.13 2.50
C PRO A 152 -21.29 -17.72 2.06
N ARG A 153 -20.85 -18.23 0.92
CA ARG A 153 -19.59 -17.82 0.32
C ARG A 153 -19.72 -16.38 -0.17
N ILE A 154 -18.74 -15.55 0.18
CA ILE A 154 -18.74 -14.11 -0.13
C ILE A 154 -17.73 -13.78 -1.24
N TRP A 155 -16.68 -14.60 -1.39
CA TRP A 155 -15.60 -14.40 -2.34
C TRP A 155 -15.66 -15.39 -3.51
N GLY A 156 -15.25 -14.96 -4.70
CA GLY A 156 -15.12 -15.83 -5.87
C GLY A 156 -13.95 -16.82 -5.75
N SER A 157 -13.50 -17.34 -6.88
CA SER A 157 -12.33 -18.21 -6.95
C SER A 157 -11.06 -17.44 -6.55
N SER A 158 -10.15 -18.11 -5.84
CA SER A 158 -8.86 -17.55 -5.47
C SER A 158 -7.90 -17.56 -6.67
N ILE A 159 -7.23 -16.43 -6.90
CA ILE A 159 -6.31 -16.20 -8.00
C ILE A 159 -4.95 -15.82 -7.41
N LYS A 160 -3.94 -16.66 -7.60
CA LYS A 160 -2.55 -16.33 -7.25
C LYS A 160 -1.99 -15.41 -8.33
N LEU A 161 -1.72 -14.15 -7.98
CA LEU A 161 -1.33 -13.15 -8.98
C LEU A 161 -0.01 -13.50 -9.68
N GLU A 162 0.95 -14.06 -8.95
CA GLU A 162 2.21 -14.56 -9.52
C GLU A 162 2.01 -15.50 -10.73
N LYS A 163 0.99 -16.36 -10.71
CA LYS A 163 0.74 -17.31 -11.80
C LYS A 163 0.34 -16.62 -13.11
N LEU A 164 -0.19 -15.41 -13.05
CA LEU A 164 -0.60 -14.67 -14.24
C LEU A 164 0.61 -14.20 -15.07
N PHE A 165 1.82 -14.17 -14.50
CA PHE A 165 3.06 -13.95 -15.27
C PHE A 165 3.40 -15.11 -16.21
N ALA A 166 2.71 -16.25 -16.16
CA ALA A 166 2.85 -17.29 -17.18
C ALA A 166 2.45 -16.77 -18.58
N LEU A 167 1.59 -15.76 -18.64
CA LEU A 167 1.16 -15.08 -19.87
C LEU A 167 2.02 -13.86 -20.22
N ALA A 168 3.17 -13.67 -19.54
CA ALA A 168 3.98 -12.46 -19.69
C ALA A 168 4.54 -12.26 -21.12
N ALA A 169 4.60 -13.32 -21.94
CA ALA A 169 4.99 -13.21 -23.34
C ALA A 169 3.97 -12.42 -24.19
N ASP A 170 2.69 -12.44 -23.79
CA ASP A 170 1.59 -11.80 -24.51
C ASP A 170 1.26 -10.40 -23.95
N PHE A 171 2.00 -9.96 -22.92
CA PHE A 171 1.75 -8.67 -22.29
C PHE A 171 2.11 -7.53 -23.24
N PRO A 172 1.21 -6.54 -23.43
CA PRO A 172 1.54 -5.35 -24.20
C PRO A 172 2.71 -4.58 -23.55
N THR A 173 3.43 -3.85 -24.38
CA THR A 173 4.52 -2.98 -23.94
C THR A 173 4.09 -1.52 -23.95
N ALA A 174 4.52 -0.76 -22.94
CA ALA A 174 4.42 0.70 -22.94
C ALA A 174 5.75 1.34 -22.56
N LYS A 175 5.94 2.58 -23.01
CA LYS A 175 7.05 3.42 -22.56
C LYS A 175 6.59 4.29 -21.40
N VAL A 176 7.27 4.19 -20.26
CA VAL A 176 6.99 4.94 -19.04
C VAL A 176 8.24 5.68 -18.58
N TRP A 177 8.04 6.84 -17.97
CA TRP A 177 9.14 7.63 -17.40
C TRP A 177 9.47 7.13 -16.00
N LEU A 178 10.61 6.46 -15.84
CA LEU A 178 11.06 5.86 -14.58
C LEU A 178 12.50 6.29 -14.31
N TYR A 179 12.79 6.77 -13.09
CA TYR A 179 14.13 7.17 -12.64
C TYR A 179 14.85 8.15 -13.60
N GLY A 180 14.12 9.11 -14.17
CA GLY A 180 14.69 10.12 -15.05
C GLY A 180 14.97 9.66 -16.48
N GLN A 181 14.55 8.44 -16.86
CA GLN A 181 14.69 7.92 -18.22
C GLN A 181 13.39 7.26 -18.70
N GLN A 182 13.27 7.13 -20.02
CA GLN A 182 12.15 6.41 -20.63
C GLN A 182 12.47 4.93 -20.68
N VAL A 183 11.65 4.12 -20.02
CA VAL A 183 11.82 2.66 -19.90
C VAL A 183 10.64 1.98 -20.59
N THR A 184 10.93 1.03 -21.47
CA THR A 184 9.90 0.16 -22.04
C THR A 184 9.59 -0.96 -21.06
N VAL A 185 8.35 -1.03 -20.58
CA VAL A 185 7.89 -2.08 -19.66
C VAL A 185 6.85 -2.94 -20.35
N SER A 186 6.83 -4.23 -20.02
CA SER A 186 5.78 -5.15 -20.40
C SER A 186 4.81 -5.26 -19.22
N TYR A 187 3.51 -5.12 -19.45
CA TYR A 187 2.54 -5.10 -18.35
C TYR A 187 1.17 -5.65 -18.74
N GLN A 188 0.38 -6.05 -17.75
CA GLN A 188 -1.02 -6.37 -17.92
C GLN A 188 -1.85 -5.97 -16.69
N CYS A 189 -3.04 -5.44 -16.95
CA CYS A 189 -3.97 -5.00 -15.92
C CYS A 189 -5.02 -6.07 -15.64
N PHE A 190 -5.37 -6.25 -14.37
CA PHE A 190 -6.45 -7.13 -13.93
C PHE A 190 -7.25 -6.46 -12.83
N GLU A 191 -8.56 -6.64 -12.83
CA GLU A 191 -9.45 -6.09 -11.82
C GLU A 191 -10.04 -7.23 -11.00
N PHE A 192 -9.67 -7.29 -9.72
CA PHE A 192 -10.08 -8.36 -8.81
C PHE A 192 -10.45 -7.80 -7.44
N HIS A 193 -11.16 -8.60 -6.66
CA HIS A 193 -11.40 -8.31 -5.25
C HIS A 193 -10.19 -8.72 -4.41
N TRP A 194 -9.87 -7.94 -3.38
CA TRP A 194 -8.73 -8.24 -2.52
C TRP A 194 -8.97 -7.86 -1.06
N ASP A 195 -9.26 -6.59 -0.77
CA ASP A 195 -9.54 -6.09 0.57
C ASP A 195 -11.03 -6.16 0.93
N SER A 196 -11.90 -6.07 -0.08
CA SER A 196 -13.36 -6.10 0.07
C SER A 196 -14.01 -6.97 -1.00
N PRO A 197 -15.07 -7.73 -0.67
CA PRO A 197 -15.82 -8.53 -1.64
C PRO A 197 -16.75 -7.70 -2.53
N HIS A 198 -16.93 -6.41 -2.24
CA HIS A 198 -17.88 -5.54 -2.96
C HIS A 198 -17.19 -4.50 -3.84
N GLN A 199 -15.88 -4.34 -3.68
CA GLN A 199 -15.11 -3.32 -4.38
C GLN A 199 -13.87 -3.98 -4.99
N LEU A 200 -13.62 -3.66 -6.25
CA LEU A 200 -12.46 -4.13 -6.98
C LEU A 200 -11.26 -3.23 -6.69
N VAL A 201 -10.08 -3.77 -6.94
CA VAL A 201 -8.83 -3.01 -7.09
C VAL A 201 -8.21 -3.39 -8.42
N LYS A 202 -7.47 -2.47 -9.02
CA LYS A 202 -6.71 -2.72 -10.24
C LYS A 202 -5.32 -3.20 -9.87
N PHE A 203 -5.00 -4.41 -10.28
CA PHE A 203 -3.65 -4.96 -10.25
C PHE A 203 -2.95 -4.69 -11.57
N VAL A 204 -1.70 -4.24 -11.52
CA VAL A 204 -0.84 -4.05 -12.70
C VAL A 204 0.37 -4.95 -12.54
N LEU A 205 0.36 -6.08 -13.24
CA LEU A 205 1.52 -6.95 -13.32
C LEU A 205 2.50 -6.34 -14.30
N THR A 206 3.73 -6.07 -13.85
CA THR A 206 4.75 -5.38 -14.64
C THR A 206 6.03 -6.18 -14.66
N GLN A 207 6.62 -6.32 -15.83
CA GLN A 207 7.95 -6.86 -16.06
C GLN A 207 8.84 -5.77 -16.65
N LEU A 208 9.94 -5.48 -15.96
CA LEU A 208 10.96 -4.53 -16.38
C LEU A 208 11.91 -5.15 -17.42
N PRO A 209 12.70 -4.32 -18.15
CA PRO A 209 13.68 -4.80 -19.12
C PRO A 209 14.71 -5.78 -18.56
N ASN A 210 15.08 -5.63 -17.29
CA ASN A 210 16.00 -6.54 -16.59
C ASN A 210 15.35 -7.88 -16.17
N GLY A 211 14.10 -8.13 -16.58
CA GLY A 211 13.33 -9.32 -16.22
C GLY A 211 12.70 -9.28 -14.83
N ARG A 212 12.94 -8.23 -14.04
CA ARG A 212 12.34 -8.10 -12.71
C ARG A 212 10.84 -7.91 -12.82
N ARG A 213 10.11 -8.69 -12.01
CA ARG A 213 8.66 -8.67 -11.94
C ARG A 213 8.19 -7.98 -10.67
N LEU A 214 7.14 -7.19 -10.81
CA LEU A 214 6.49 -6.50 -9.71
C LEU A 214 4.99 -6.43 -9.97
N ILE A 215 4.21 -6.33 -8.90
CA ILE A 215 2.76 -6.22 -8.97
C ILE A 215 2.38 -4.94 -8.25
N LEU A 216 1.73 -4.03 -8.96
CA LEU A 216 1.19 -2.80 -8.38
C LEU A 216 -0.31 -2.97 -8.13
N LEU A 217 -0.82 -2.21 -7.17
CA LEU A 217 -2.23 -2.10 -6.83
C LEU A 217 -2.64 -0.64 -6.87
N SER A 218 -3.78 -0.37 -7.49
CA SER A 218 -4.50 0.91 -7.42
C SER A 218 -5.94 0.67 -6.95
N THR A 219 -6.44 1.54 -6.05
CA THR A 219 -7.87 1.57 -5.72
C THR A 219 -8.70 2.37 -6.72
N ASP A 220 -8.07 3.13 -7.61
CA ASP A 220 -8.71 3.79 -8.75
C ASP A 220 -8.64 2.88 -9.98
N LEU A 221 -9.81 2.51 -10.51
CA LEU A 221 -9.95 1.68 -11.71
C LEU A 221 -9.89 2.51 -13.00
N CYS A 222 -9.93 3.84 -12.94
CA CYS A 222 -9.85 4.70 -14.12
C CYS A 222 -8.41 4.86 -14.62
N LEU A 223 -7.41 4.70 -13.73
CA LEU A 223 -6.00 4.79 -14.10
C LEU A 223 -5.57 3.69 -15.06
N THR A 224 -4.79 4.06 -16.06
CA THR A 224 -4.14 3.13 -16.97
C THR A 224 -2.94 2.45 -16.29
N GLY A 225 -2.54 1.28 -16.81
CA GLY A 225 -1.35 0.58 -16.32
C GLY A 225 -0.09 1.46 -16.32
N PRO A 226 0.23 2.16 -17.43
CA PRO A 226 1.39 3.05 -17.51
C PRO A 226 1.35 4.20 -16.49
N GLU A 227 0.18 4.78 -16.21
CA GLU A 227 0.03 5.83 -15.19
C GLU A 227 0.33 5.30 -13.79
N ILE A 228 -0.17 4.11 -13.45
CA ILE A 228 0.09 3.48 -12.15
C ILE A 228 1.58 3.16 -12.00
N ILE A 229 2.21 2.63 -13.05
CA ILE A 229 3.64 2.30 -13.06
C ILE A 229 4.49 3.57 -12.90
N ALA A 230 4.20 4.62 -13.68
CA ALA A 230 4.90 5.89 -13.60
C ALA A 230 4.71 6.56 -12.23
N ALA A 231 3.47 6.59 -11.71
CA ALA A 231 3.18 7.16 -10.40
C ALA A 231 3.98 6.44 -9.30
N TYR A 232 3.95 5.10 -9.25
CA TYR A 232 4.72 4.36 -8.25
C TYR A 232 6.24 4.58 -8.39
N GLY A 233 6.74 4.75 -9.62
CA GLY A 233 8.14 5.10 -9.89
C GLY A 233 8.61 6.40 -9.22
N LEU A 234 7.69 7.35 -8.96
CA LEU A 234 8.00 8.61 -8.26
C LEU A 234 8.34 8.42 -6.77
N ARG A 235 8.06 7.26 -6.17
CA ARG A 235 8.42 6.95 -4.77
C ARG A 235 9.94 6.83 -4.56
N GLY A 236 10.72 6.66 -5.64
CA GLY A 236 12.18 6.59 -5.58
C GLY A 236 12.75 5.23 -5.17
N CYS A 237 11.94 4.16 -5.14
CA CYS A 237 12.43 2.80 -4.95
C CYS A 237 12.61 2.12 -6.29
N ASP A 238 13.78 1.53 -6.56
CA ASP A 238 14.01 0.70 -7.76
C ASP A 238 12.87 -0.31 -7.94
N LEU A 239 12.10 -0.14 -9.02
CA LEU A 239 10.98 -0.97 -9.44
C LEU A 239 11.44 -2.40 -9.70
#